data_AF-H3ARX1-F1
#
_entry.id   AF-H3ARX1-F1
#
_cell.length_a   1.000
_cell.length_b   1.000
_cell.length_c   1.000
_cell.angle_alpha   90.00
_cell.angle_beta   90.00
_cell.angle_gamma   90.00
#
_symmetry.space_group_name_H-M   'P 1'
#
loop_
_entity.id
_entity.type
_entity.pdbx_description
1 polymer ?
#
loop_
_entity_poly.entity_id
_entity_poly.type
_entity_poly.pdbx_seq_one_letter_code
_entity_poly.pdbx_strand_id
1 'polypeptide(L)'
;WVSGGICRIGDIWGPEGVLSFPTLRETFGLSLAEFLHYLQLKHSLSRREALTPGMLQTSPINELQQTIAGKRGAVSRIYSFLLNKSPPNRDSTRKAWEAELGLTFTDDVWEEALASTLTAGTDIKSRLIQFKIVNRIYWTPAKLPSAKLLDTDRCWRCSSERGTLLHMLWECPNLQCYWTQVRAFLGSLVEIDTMDNPWACILGVGIKGPRLSKGEIRFVKLALVTAKQVILRHRRQADSPTFQEWFLTIAETATHKRVILKVRNKLDLFEKVWSGFLSSNGSPS
;
A
#
# COMPACT_ATOMS: atom_id res chain seq x y z
N TRP A 1 25.77 3.94 -27.97
CA TRP A 1 24.98 5.06 -27.41
C TRP A 1 25.26 5.27 -25.93
N VAL A 2 25.01 4.31 -25.03
CA VAL A 2 25.37 4.43 -23.58
C VAL A 2 26.86 4.67 -23.35
N SER A 3 27.74 3.95 -24.05
CA SER A 3 29.19 4.17 -24.02
C SER A 3 29.62 5.56 -24.50
N GLY A 4 28.80 6.19 -25.34
CA GLY A 4 28.98 7.57 -25.80
C GLY A 4 28.30 8.60 -24.89
N GLY A 5 27.78 8.21 -23.73
CA GLY A 5 27.15 9.11 -22.76
C GLY A 5 25.64 9.33 -22.93
N ILE A 6 25.02 8.77 -23.97
CA ILE A 6 23.57 8.87 -24.18
C ILE A 6 22.85 7.85 -23.29
N CYS A 7 22.28 8.32 -22.20
CA CYS A 7 21.62 7.48 -21.19
C CYS A 7 20.13 7.80 -21.02
N ARG A 8 19.66 8.94 -21.52
CA ARG A 8 18.31 9.47 -21.31
C ARG A 8 17.76 10.05 -22.61
N ILE A 9 16.44 10.05 -22.73
CA ILE A 9 15.74 10.72 -23.85
C ILE A 9 16.06 12.22 -23.84
N GLY A 10 16.22 12.83 -22.66
CA GLY A 10 16.63 14.24 -22.53
C GLY A 10 18.00 14.55 -23.13
N ASP A 11 18.91 13.57 -23.24
CA ASP A 11 20.26 13.79 -23.80
C ASP A 11 20.23 13.97 -25.33
N ILE A 12 19.13 13.54 -25.98
CA ILE A 12 18.94 13.58 -27.43
C ILE A 12 17.77 14.48 -27.84
N TRP A 13 17.20 15.25 -26.91
CA TRP A 13 16.02 16.08 -27.12
C TRP A 13 16.39 17.57 -27.03
N GLY A 14 16.03 18.33 -28.05
CA GLY A 14 16.18 19.77 -28.14
C GLY A 14 14.82 20.50 -28.16
N PRO A 15 14.84 21.84 -28.35
CA PRO A 15 13.63 22.67 -28.34
C PRO A 15 12.62 22.27 -29.42
N GLU A 16 13.10 21.85 -30.59
CA GLU A 16 12.29 21.40 -31.73
C GLU A 16 12.03 19.87 -31.74
N GLY A 17 12.35 19.15 -30.65
CA GLY A 17 12.24 17.70 -30.56
C GLY A 17 13.58 16.95 -30.67
N VAL A 18 13.59 15.75 -31.24
CA VAL A 18 14.81 14.91 -31.31
C VAL A 18 15.91 15.62 -32.13
N LEU A 19 17.11 15.73 -31.56
CA LEU A 19 18.28 16.36 -32.20
C LEU A 19 18.61 15.69 -33.54
N SER A 20 19.24 16.45 -34.44
CA SER A 20 19.68 15.91 -35.74
C SER A 20 20.80 14.89 -35.56
N PHE A 21 20.86 13.88 -36.44
CA PHE A 21 21.93 12.88 -36.39
C PHE A 21 23.35 13.49 -36.49
N PRO A 22 23.62 14.49 -37.36
CA PRO A 22 24.90 15.19 -37.36
C PRO A 22 25.27 15.79 -35.99
N THR A 23 24.33 16.45 -35.33
CA THR A 23 24.53 17.04 -33.99
C THR A 23 24.86 15.98 -32.94
N LEU A 24 24.16 14.84 -32.97
CA LEU A 24 24.41 13.73 -32.04
C LEU A 24 25.77 13.07 -32.29
N ARG A 25 26.22 13.00 -33.54
CA ARG A 25 27.56 12.50 -33.88
C ARG A 25 28.66 13.41 -33.35
N GLU A 26 28.50 14.71 -33.50
CA GLU A 26 29.46 15.70 -33.01
C GLU A 26 29.51 15.73 -31.48
N THR A 27 28.36 15.66 -30.83
CA THR A 27 28.27 15.77 -29.36
C THR A 27 28.69 14.48 -28.63
N PHE A 28 28.36 13.30 -29.19
CA PHE A 28 28.54 12.01 -28.51
C PHE A 28 29.47 11.03 -29.25
N GLY A 29 30.11 11.47 -30.34
CA GLY A 29 31.07 10.65 -31.10
C GLY A 29 30.44 9.43 -31.79
N LEU A 30 29.18 9.52 -32.23
CA LEU A 30 28.48 8.38 -32.83
C LEU A 30 29.02 8.02 -34.22
N SER A 31 29.10 6.71 -34.50
CA SER A 31 29.48 6.16 -35.82
C SER A 31 28.39 6.39 -36.87
N LEU A 32 28.78 6.45 -38.15
CA LEU A 32 27.87 6.59 -39.28
C LEU A 32 26.93 5.37 -39.44
N ALA A 33 27.36 4.19 -38.98
CA ALA A 33 26.57 2.96 -38.97
C ALA A 33 25.34 3.04 -38.05
N GLU A 34 25.31 3.96 -37.09
CA GLU A 34 24.21 4.14 -36.13
C GLU A 34 23.03 4.94 -36.71
N PHE A 35 23.11 5.37 -37.97
CA PHE A 35 22.08 6.20 -38.60
C PHE A 35 20.72 5.51 -38.66
N LEU A 36 20.69 4.20 -38.95
CA LEU A 36 19.44 3.44 -38.99
C LEU A 36 18.81 3.32 -37.60
N HIS A 37 19.59 3.12 -36.54
CA HIS A 37 19.10 3.12 -35.16
C HIS A 37 18.55 4.49 -34.77
N TYR A 38 19.21 5.59 -35.18
CA TYR A 38 18.68 6.94 -34.99
C TYR A 38 17.31 7.12 -35.65
N LEU A 39 17.14 6.68 -36.90
CA LEU A 39 15.87 6.81 -37.61
C LEU A 39 14.75 6.01 -36.94
N GLN A 40 15.03 4.78 -36.51
CA GLN A 40 14.09 3.95 -35.76
C GLN A 40 13.67 4.63 -34.46
N LEU A 41 14.64 5.13 -33.70
CA LEU A 41 14.40 5.82 -32.44
C LEU A 41 13.59 7.11 -32.63
N LYS A 42 13.96 7.93 -33.62
CA LYS A 42 13.21 9.15 -33.97
C LYS A 42 11.77 8.82 -34.32
N HIS A 43 11.56 7.84 -35.18
CA HIS A 43 10.22 7.37 -35.56
C HIS A 43 9.41 6.87 -34.35
N SER A 44 10.02 6.07 -33.47
CA SER A 44 9.37 5.60 -32.24
C SER A 44 8.98 6.72 -31.28
N LEU A 45 9.78 7.78 -31.18
CA LEU A 45 9.51 8.93 -30.32
C LEU A 45 8.45 9.85 -30.93
N SER A 46 8.46 10.07 -32.25
CA SER A 46 7.45 10.88 -32.95
C SER A 46 6.03 10.32 -32.84
N ARG A 47 5.88 9.02 -32.57
CA ARG A 47 4.56 8.38 -32.36
C ARG A 47 4.00 8.56 -30.95
N ARG A 48 4.72 9.21 -30.03
CA ARG A 48 4.28 9.41 -28.64
C ARG A 48 3.74 10.82 -28.48
N GLU A 49 2.41 10.94 -28.43
CA GLU A 49 1.70 12.23 -28.25
C GLU A 49 2.10 12.97 -26.96
N ALA A 50 2.56 12.25 -25.93
CA ALA A 50 3.05 12.83 -24.68
C ALA A 50 4.40 13.57 -24.80
N LEU A 51 5.10 13.47 -25.94
CA LEU A 51 6.36 14.15 -26.21
C LEU A 51 6.12 15.34 -27.14
N THR A 52 5.72 16.47 -26.57
CA THR A 52 5.54 17.71 -27.32
C THR A 52 6.88 18.42 -27.56
N PRO A 53 7.02 19.21 -28.65
CA PRO A 53 8.15 20.12 -28.82
C PRO A 53 8.29 21.04 -27.60
N GLY A 54 9.52 21.23 -27.12
CA GLY A 54 9.83 21.92 -25.86
C GLY A 54 10.78 21.15 -24.95
N MET A 55 11.17 21.74 -23.82
CA MET A 55 12.02 21.08 -22.83
C MET A 55 11.25 19.93 -22.16
N LEU A 56 11.78 18.70 -22.28
CA LEU A 56 11.26 17.57 -21.55
C LEU A 56 11.34 17.84 -20.05
N GLN A 57 10.20 17.67 -19.36
CA GLN A 57 10.17 17.74 -17.91
C GLN A 57 11.09 16.67 -17.32
N THR A 58 12.01 17.08 -16.45
CA THR A 58 12.91 16.14 -15.80
C THR A 58 12.10 15.27 -14.85
N SER A 59 12.21 13.95 -14.98
CA SER A 59 11.48 13.07 -14.05
C SER A 59 11.93 13.35 -12.60
N PRO A 60 11.05 13.27 -11.60
CA PRO A 60 11.44 13.46 -10.20
C PRO A 60 12.57 12.53 -9.75
N ILE A 61 12.68 11.34 -10.35
CA ILE A 61 13.76 10.39 -10.09
C ILE A 61 15.10 10.93 -10.64
N ASN A 62 15.10 11.53 -11.83
CA ASN A 62 16.30 12.12 -12.42
C ASN A 62 16.74 13.37 -11.64
N GLU A 63 15.81 14.22 -11.20
CA GLU A 63 16.10 15.35 -10.31
C GLU A 63 16.71 14.87 -8.99
N LEU A 64 16.15 13.81 -8.40
CA LEU A 64 16.66 13.21 -7.17
C LEU A 64 18.08 12.66 -7.37
N GLN A 65 18.33 11.95 -8.48
CA GLN A 65 19.67 11.46 -8.83
C GLN A 65 20.69 12.61 -8.95
N GLN A 66 20.34 13.70 -9.66
CA GLN A 66 21.19 14.89 -9.77
C GLN A 66 21.43 15.56 -8.40
N THR A 67 20.44 15.51 -7.51
CA THR A 67 20.55 16.07 -6.16
C THR A 67 21.53 15.29 -5.28
N ILE A 68 21.72 13.98 -5.54
CA ILE A 68 22.56 13.10 -4.73
C ILE A 68 23.96 12.90 -5.35
N ALA A 69 24.08 12.90 -6.68
CA ALA A 69 25.31 12.57 -7.39
C ALA A 69 26.50 13.43 -6.94
N GLY A 70 27.57 12.78 -6.44
CA GLY A 70 28.83 13.42 -6.05
C GLY A 70 28.77 14.27 -4.77
N LYS A 71 27.66 14.27 -4.02
CA LYS A 71 27.49 15.17 -2.87
C LYS A 71 27.33 14.38 -1.54
N ARG A 72 28.03 14.80 -0.48
CA ARG A 72 27.91 14.21 0.89
C ARG A 72 26.54 14.48 1.50
N GLY A 73 25.96 13.54 2.25
CA GLY A 73 24.65 13.72 2.90
C GLY A 73 23.45 13.29 2.04
N ALA A 74 23.59 12.19 1.30
CA ALA A 74 22.55 11.66 0.41
C ALA A 74 21.19 11.48 1.10
N VAL A 75 21.17 10.91 2.32
CA VAL A 75 19.93 10.65 3.07
C VAL A 75 19.17 11.94 3.39
N SER A 76 19.84 12.96 3.90
CA SER A 76 19.21 14.25 4.21
C SER A 76 18.67 14.92 2.96
N ARG A 77 19.39 14.85 1.84
CA ARG A 77 18.90 15.40 0.57
C ARG A 77 17.70 14.65 0.01
N ILE A 78 17.70 13.32 0.07
CA ILE A 78 16.53 12.52 -0.30
C ILE A 78 15.34 12.93 0.55
N TYR A 79 15.53 13.04 1.87
CA TYR A 79 14.48 13.42 2.80
C TYR A 79 13.91 14.81 2.49
N SER A 80 14.76 15.83 2.34
CA SER A 80 14.32 17.19 1.98
C SER A 80 13.65 17.24 0.61
N PHE A 81 14.15 16.48 -0.37
CA PHE A 81 13.53 16.38 -1.68
C PHE A 81 12.10 15.81 -1.59
N LEU A 82 11.92 14.73 -0.81
CA LEU A 82 10.61 14.11 -0.61
C LEU A 82 9.64 15.04 0.15
N LEU A 83 10.12 15.82 1.11
CA LEU A 83 9.30 16.79 1.83
C LEU A 83 8.83 17.95 0.95
N ASN A 84 9.67 18.41 0.02
CA ASN A 84 9.37 19.55 -0.84
C ASN A 84 8.44 19.21 -2.02
N LYS A 85 8.18 17.93 -2.28
CA LYS A 85 7.26 17.51 -3.34
C LYS A 85 5.83 17.44 -2.80
N SER A 86 4.87 17.88 -3.62
CA SER A 86 3.45 17.75 -3.31
C SER A 86 3.09 16.27 -3.10
N PRO A 87 2.17 15.96 -2.16
CA PRO A 87 1.67 14.60 -2.01
C PRO A 87 1.10 14.12 -3.35
N PRO A 88 1.27 12.83 -3.68
CA PRO A 88 0.72 12.28 -4.93
C PRO A 88 -0.79 12.47 -4.98
N ASN A 89 -1.37 12.63 -6.17
CA ASN A 89 -2.82 12.58 -6.32
C ASN A 89 -3.32 11.18 -5.91
N ARG A 90 -4.18 11.15 -4.89
CA ARG A 90 -4.75 9.91 -4.31
C ARG A 90 -6.23 9.70 -4.66
N ASP A 91 -6.80 10.58 -5.49
CA ASP A 91 -8.22 10.54 -5.87
C ASP A 91 -8.57 9.27 -6.63
N SER A 92 -7.64 8.79 -7.45
CA SER A 92 -7.81 7.52 -8.18
C SER A 92 -8.01 6.33 -7.24
N THR A 93 -7.27 6.31 -6.11
CA THR A 93 -7.37 5.24 -5.12
C THR A 93 -8.66 5.36 -4.32
N ARG A 94 -9.05 6.60 -3.94
CA ARG A 94 -10.33 6.87 -3.29
C ARG A 94 -11.49 6.40 -4.15
N LYS A 95 -11.57 6.86 -5.40
CA LYS A 95 -12.62 6.46 -6.36
C LYS A 95 -12.68 4.95 -6.57
N ALA A 96 -11.54 4.28 -6.60
CA ALA A 96 -11.50 2.83 -6.72
C ALA A 96 -12.04 2.10 -5.48
N TRP A 97 -11.86 2.65 -4.28
CA TRP A 97 -12.50 2.11 -3.07
C TRP A 97 -13.98 2.43 -3.01
N GLU A 98 -14.38 3.64 -3.38
CA GLU A 98 -15.79 4.05 -3.46
C GLU A 98 -16.59 3.14 -4.41
N ALA A 99 -16.01 2.81 -5.57
CA ALA A 99 -16.61 1.91 -6.54
C ALA A 99 -16.75 0.46 -6.03
N GLU A 100 -15.77 -0.06 -5.29
CA GLU A 100 -15.86 -1.43 -4.72
C GLU A 100 -16.80 -1.50 -3.51
N LEU A 101 -16.80 -0.48 -2.66
CA LEU A 101 -17.62 -0.45 -1.44
C LEU A 101 -19.05 0.05 -1.68
N GLY A 102 -19.35 0.60 -2.87
CA GLY A 102 -20.66 1.14 -3.21
C GLY A 102 -21.04 2.38 -2.38
N LEU A 103 -20.06 3.18 -1.97
CA LEU A 103 -20.27 4.36 -1.10
C LEU A 103 -19.37 5.52 -1.52
N THR A 104 -19.69 6.73 -1.06
CA THR A 104 -18.85 7.92 -1.23
C THR A 104 -18.18 8.28 0.09
N PHE A 105 -16.87 8.52 0.07
CA PHE A 105 -16.17 8.99 1.26
C PHE A 105 -16.25 10.51 1.33
N THR A 106 -16.29 11.05 2.55
CA THR A 106 -15.94 12.46 2.77
C THR A 106 -14.42 12.60 2.87
N ASP A 107 -13.92 13.82 2.74
CA ASP A 107 -12.49 14.09 2.85
C ASP A 107 -11.94 13.68 4.22
N ASP A 108 -12.68 13.96 5.30
CA ASP A 108 -12.30 13.58 6.66
C ASP A 108 -12.16 12.06 6.84
N VAL A 109 -13.09 11.28 6.29
CA VAL A 109 -13.05 9.81 6.38
C VAL A 109 -11.89 9.27 5.56
N TRP A 110 -11.62 9.86 4.38
CA TRP A 110 -10.50 9.46 3.55
C TRP A 110 -9.15 9.79 4.21
N GLU A 111 -9.02 10.96 4.82
CA GLU A 111 -7.83 11.33 5.60
C GLU A 111 -7.65 10.41 6.82
N GLU A 112 -8.72 9.99 7.48
CA GLU A 112 -8.64 8.96 8.53
C GLU A 112 -8.10 7.63 7.97
N ALA A 113 -8.55 7.20 6.78
CA ALA A 113 -8.05 5.98 6.13
C ALA A 113 -6.55 6.08 5.84
N LEU A 114 -6.08 7.24 5.38
CA LEU A 114 -4.67 7.50 5.15
C LEU A 114 -3.86 7.51 6.45
N ALA A 115 -4.37 8.17 7.49
CA ALA A 115 -3.77 8.19 8.82
C ALA A 115 -3.72 6.78 9.47
N SER A 116 -4.67 5.90 9.12
CA SER A 116 -4.68 4.50 9.57
C SER A 116 -3.39 3.77 9.22
N THR A 117 -2.75 4.11 8.08
CA THR A 117 -1.50 3.47 7.64
C THR A 117 -0.33 3.69 8.59
N LEU A 118 -0.38 4.76 9.38
CA LEU A 118 0.63 5.10 10.38
C LEU A 118 0.25 4.61 11.78
N THR A 119 -1.04 4.43 12.05
CA THR A 119 -1.58 4.14 13.39
C THR A 119 -2.08 2.70 13.57
N ALA A 120 -2.12 1.92 12.49
CA ALA A 120 -2.53 0.52 12.41
C ALA A 120 -1.78 -0.45 13.34
N GLY A 121 -0.57 -0.10 13.78
CA GLY A 121 0.25 -0.95 14.63
C GLY A 121 1.53 -0.26 15.06
N THR A 122 2.24 -0.87 16.01
CA THR A 122 3.53 -0.36 16.50
C THR A 122 4.70 -0.81 15.64
N ASP A 123 4.55 -1.93 14.95
CA ASP A 123 5.58 -2.51 14.10
C ASP A 123 5.42 -2.05 12.63
N ILE A 124 6.53 -2.07 11.90
CA ILE A 124 6.59 -1.61 10.52
C ILE A 124 5.80 -2.52 9.58
N LYS A 125 5.67 -3.81 9.89
CA LYS A 125 5.02 -4.81 9.05
C LYS A 125 3.51 -4.56 9.02
N SER A 126 2.88 -4.36 10.18
CA SER A 126 1.47 -3.99 10.31
C SER A 126 1.15 -2.69 9.57
N ARG A 127 1.99 -1.67 9.74
CA ARG A 127 1.85 -0.38 9.02
C ARG A 127 1.98 -0.56 7.51
N LEU A 128 2.94 -1.35 7.05
CA LEU A 128 3.13 -1.64 5.62
C LEU A 128 1.94 -2.41 5.02
N ILE A 129 1.39 -3.37 5.78
CA ILE A 129 0.20 -4.11 5.36
C ILE A 129 -0.97 -3.13 5.16
N GLN A 130 -1.26 -2.30 6.15
CA GLN A 130 -2.34 -1.31 6.05
C GLN A 130 -2.10 -0.33 4.90
N PHE A 131 -0.87 0.17 4.76
CA PHE A 131 -0.48 1.02 3.65
C PHE A 131 -0.76 0.39 2.28
N LYS A 132 -0.39 -0.88 2.10
CA LYS A 132 -0.65 -1.62 0.85
C LYS A 132 -2.13 -1.87 0.59
N ILE A 133 -2.94 -2.04 1.64
CA ILE A 133 -4.39 -2.16 1.51
C ILE A 133 -4.98 -0.82 1.08
N VAL A 134 -4.78 0.25 1.86
CA VAL A 134 -5.35 1.57 1.58
C VAL A 134 -4.96 2.05 0.17
N ASN A 135 -3.70 1.86 -0.24
CA ASN A 135 -3.21 2.23 -1.57
C ASN A 135 -3.47 1.17 -2.66
N ARG A 136 -4.22 0.10 -2.35
CA ARG A 136 -4.61 -0.97 -3.29
C ARG A 136 -3.44 -1.58 -4.07
N ILE A 137 -2.28 -1.75 -3.41
CA ILE A 137 -1.02 -2.19 -4.04
C ILE A 137 -1.02 -3.70 -4.30
N TYR A 138 -1.82 -4.47 -3.57
CA TYR A 138 -1.85 -5.91 -3.75
C TYR A 138 -2.31 -6.31 -5.16
N TRP A 139 -1.57 -7.27 -5.73
CA TRP A 139 -1.97 -7.99 -6.93
C TRP A 139 -3.06 -8.98 -6.57
N THR A 140 -4.25 -8.74 -7.13
CA THR A 140 -5.45 -9.57 -6.95
C THR A 140 -5.82 -10.21 -8.28
N PRO A 141 -6.55 -11.34 -8.29
CA PRO A 141 -7.02 -11.97 -9.52
C PRO A 141 -7.71 -11.00 -10.48
N ALA A 142 -8.49 -10.03 -9.99
CA ALA A 142 -9.14 -9.02 -10.82
C ALA A 142 -8.17 -8.16 -11.68
N LYS A 143 -6.88 -8.06 -11.32
CA LYS A 143 -5.86 -7.28 -12.03
C LYS A 143 -4.96 -8.12 -12.95
N LEU A 144 -4.88 -9.43 -12.70
CA LEU A 144 -3.85 -10.29 -13.31
C LEU A 144 -4.13 -10.60 -14.79
N PRO A 145 -5.39 -10.77 -15.25
CA PRO A 145 -5.70 -10.91 -16.68
C PRO A 145 -5.32 -9.69 -17.51
N SER A 146 -5.57 -8.48 -17.02
CA SER A 146 -5.16 -7.25 -17.72
C SER A 146 -3.65 -7.14 -17.88
N ALA A 147 -2.88 -7.76 -16.97
CA ALA A 147 -1.43 -7.85 -17.04
C ALA A 147 -0.92 -9.08 -17.83
N LYS A 148 -1.82 -9.91 -18.39
CA LYS A 148 -1.52 -11.18 -19.07
C LYS A 148 -0.70 -12.15 -18.21
N LEU A 149 -0.94 -12.13 -16.89
CA LEU A 149 -0.25 -12.99 -15.93
C LEU A 149 -1.06 -14.23 -15.54
N LEU A 150 -2.39 -14.19 -15.69
CA LEU A 150 -3.34 -15.27 -15.43
C LEU A 150 -4.52 -15.12 -16.38
N ASP A 151 -5.15 -16.23 -16.77
CA ASP A 151 -6.30 -16.21 -17.69
C ASP A 151 -7.64 -15.97 -16.97
N THR A 152 -7.66 -16.11 -15.64
CA THR A 152 -8.88 -15.97 -14.82
C THR A 152 -8.78 -14.80 -13.85
N ASP A 153 -9.91 -14.11 -13.65
CA ASP A 153 -10.09 -13.06 -12.64
C ASP A 153 -10.76 -13.57 -11.36
N ARG A 154 -10.98 -14.89 -11.24
CA ARG A 154 -11.69 -15.52 -10.11
C ARG A 154 -10.86 -15.52 -8.83
N CYS A 155 -11.54 -15.39 -7.70
CA CYS A 155 -10.94 -15.43 -6.37
C CYS A 155 -10.20 -16.74 -6.13
N TRP A 156 -8.96 -16.66 -5.63
CA TRP A 156 -8.14 -17.85 -5.32
C TRP A 156 -8.72 -18.76 -4.23
N ARG A 157 -9.65 -18.27 -3.40
CA ARG A 157 -10.26 -19.07 -2.32
C ARG A 157 -11.56 -19.75 -2.75
N CYS A 158 -12.55 -18.99 -3.20
CA CYS A 158 -13.86 -19.56 -3.55
C CYS A 158 -13.97 -20.01 -5.01
N SER A 159 -13.06 -19.57 -5.90
CA SER A 159 -13.09 -19.88 -7.35
C SER A 159 -14.40 -19.53 -8.08
N SER A 160 -15.30 -18.77 -7.44
CA SER A 160 -16.62 -18.41 -7.97
C SER A 160 -16.66 -16.96 -8.47
N GLU A 161 -16.45 -16.02 -7.55
CA GLU A 161 -16.58 -14.58 -7.77
C GLU A 161 -15.27 -13.93 -8.25
N ARG A 162 -15.39 -12.73 -8.82
CA ARG A 162 -14.24 -11.91 -9.22
C ARG A 162 -13.39 -11.54 -8.00
N GLY A 163 -12.10 -11.86 -8.04
CA GLY A 163 -11.14 -11.62 -6.97
C GLY A 163 -10.70 -10.16 -6.87
N THR A 164 -11.62 -9.27 -6.51
CA THR A 164 -11.31 -7.87 -6.14
C THR A 164 -10.59 -7.81 -4.79
N LEU A 165 -10.01 -6.66 -4.45
CA LEU A 165 -9.32 -6.53 -3.15
C LEU A 165 -10.31 -6.62 -2.00
N LEU A 166 -11.48 -5.96 -2.13
CA LEU A 166 -12.55 -6.06 -1.15
C LEU A 166 -13.05 -7.50 -0.99
N HIS A 167 -13.33 -8.20 -2.09
CA HIS A 167 -13.79 -9.59 -2.04
C HIS A 167 -12.78 -10.49 -1.31
N MET A 168 -11.50 -10.37 -1.67
CA MET A 168 -10.43 -11.15 -1.08
C MET A 168 -10.16 -10.85 0.41
N LEU A 169 -10.59 -9.70 0.92
CA LEU A 169 -10.38 -9.31 2.31
C LEU A 169 -11.64 -9.42 3.16
N TRP A 170 -12.83 -9.34 2.57
CA TRP A 170 -14.09 -9.24 3.29
C TRP A 170 -15.19 -10.12 2.72
N GLU A 171 -15.59 -9.94 1.45
CA GLU A 171 -16.86 -10.50 0.93
C GLU A 171 -16.80 -12.00 0.60
N CYS A 172 -15.61 -12.57 0.47
CA CYS A 172 -15.45 -13.99 0.15
C CYS A 172 -16.25 -14.86 1.13
N PRO A 173 -17.12 -15.78 0.65
CA PRO A 173 -17.93 -16.65 1.52
C PRO A 173 -17.07 -17.45 2.50
N ASN A 174 -15.91 -17.91 2.04
CA ASN A 174 -14.96 -18.69 2.85
C ASN A 174 -14.31 -17.87 3.98
N LEU A 175 -14.43 -16.53 3.98
CA LEU A 175 -13.95 -15.64 5.05
C LEU A 175 -15.04 -15.27 6.08
N GLN A 176 -16.32 -15.53 5.80
CA GLN A 176 -17.40 -15.02 6.66
C GLN A 176 -17.38 -15.63 8.06
N CYS A 177 -17.08 -16.93 8.18
CA CYS A 177 -16.94 -17.59 9.48
C CYS A 177 -15.81 -16.95 10.30
N TYR A 178 -14.64 -16.75 9.67
CA TYR A 178 -13.49 -16.09 10.27
C TYR A 178 -13.81 -14.67 10.78
N TRP A 179 -14.40 -13.82 9.93
CA TRP A 179 -14.76 -12.46 10.33
C TRP A 179 -15.83 -12.42 11.42
N THR A 180 -16.78 -13.35 11.40
CA THR A 180 -17.80 -13.45 12.44
C THR A 180 -17.18 -13.75 13.79
N GLN A 181 -16.24 -14.70 13.87
CA GLN A 181 -15.55 -15.03 15.12
C GLN A 181 -14.67 -13.87 15.61
N VAL A 182 -13.92 -13.22 14.71
CA VAL A 182 -13.10 -12.04 15.06
C VAL A 182 -13.97 -10.88 15.58
N ARG A 183 -15.09 -10.59 14.93
CA ARG A 183 -16.02 -9.54 15.37
C ARG A 183 -16.69 -9.87 16.69
N ALA A 184 -17.15 -11.11 16.88
CA ALA A 184 -17.77 -11.55 18.13
C ALA A 184 -16.80 -11.39 19.31
N PHE A 185 -15.53 -11.80 19.12
CA PHE A 185 -14.51 -11.61 20.13
C PHE A 185 -14.25 -10.12 20.44
N LEU A 186 -14.08 -9.28 19.41
CA LEU A 186 -13.85 -7.85 19.63
C LEU A 186 -15.05 -7.17 20.29
N GLY A 187 -16.28 -7.53 19.91
CA GLY A 187 -17.51 -7.04 20.51
C GLY A 187 -17.68 -7.47 21.97
N SER A 188 -17.17 -8.64 22.35
CA SER A 188 -17.16 -9.08 23.76
C SER A 188 -16.19 -8.28 24.64
N LEU A 189 -15.17 -7.66 24.03
CA LEU A 189 -14.19 -6.86 24.76
C LEU A 189 -14.59 -5.39 24.85
N VAL A 190 -15.20 -4.85 23.78
CA VAL A 190 -15.51 -3.43 23.66
C VAL A 190 -16.76 -3.22 22.80
N GLU A 191 -17.60 -2.25 23.21
CA GLU A 191 -18.77 -1.84 22.42
C GLU A 191 -18.33 -1.00 21.21
N ILE A 192 -18.44 -1.57 20.00
CA ILE A 192 -18.07 -0.93 18.73
C ILE A 192 -19.26 -0.98 17.77
N ASP A 193 -19.72 0.17 17.31
CA ASP A 193 -20.92 0.26 16.46
C ASP A 193 -20.66 -0.03 14.98
N THR A 194 -19.39 0.04 14.54
CA THR A 194 -19.05 0.06 13.10
C THR A 194 -18.47 -1.24 12.56
N MET A 195 -18.39 -2.31 13.36
CA MET A 195 -17.73 -3.57 12.97
C MET A 195 -18.43 -4.34 11.84
N ASP A 196 -19.71 -4.07 11.59
CA ASP A 196 -20.44 -4.67 10.48
C ASP A 196 -20.08 -4.07 9.12
N ASN A 197 -19.42 -2.91 9.15
CA ASN A 197 -19.06 -2.20 7.94
C ASN A 197 -17.68 -2.65 7.42
N PRO A 198 -17.57 -3.04 6.13
CA PRO A 198 -16.29 -3.45 5.55
C PRO A 198 -15.25 -2.34 5.57
N TRP A 199 -15.65 -1.07 5.35
CA TRP A 199 -14.73 0.05 5.34
C TRP A 199 -14.06 0.25 6.71
N ALA A 200 -14.78 0.04 7.82
CA ALA A 200 -14.21 0.10 9.16
C ALA A 200 -13.16 -1.01 9.40
N CYS A 201 -13.49 -2.26 9.06
CA CYS A 201 -12.60 -3.40 9.25
C CYS A 201 -11.37 -3.36 8.33
N ILE A 202 -11.57 -3.02 7.05
CA ILE A 202 -10.53 -3.04 6.02
C ILE A 202 -9.67 -1.78 6.05
N LEU A 203 -10.29 -0.60 6.05
CA LEU A 203 -9.59 0.69 5.98
C LEU A 203 -9.27 1.27 7.37
N GLY A 204 -9.83 0.73 8.46
CA GLY A 204 -9.48 1.14 9.83
C GLY A 204 -10.01 2.50 10.23
N VAL A 205 -11.19 2.85 9.71
CA VAL A 205 -11.85 4.16 9.77
C VAL A 205 -13.17 4.07 10.53
N GLY A 206 -13.59 5.17 11.14
CA GLY A 206 -14.88 5.21 11.84
C GLY A 206 -14.97 4.26 13.04
N ILE A 207 -13.84 3.79 13.59
CA ILE A 207 -13.83 2.96 14.79
C ILE A 207 -14.16 3.88 15.98
N LYS A 208 -15.44 3.87 16.33
CA LYS A 208 -16.06 4.70 17.36
C LYS A 208 -17.09 3.85 18.12
N GLY A 209 -17.39 4.30 19.32
CA GLY A 209 -18.30 3.66 20.25
C GLY A 209 -18.52 4.59 21.44
N PRO A 210 -19.65 4.50 22.14
CA PRO A 210 -20.09 5.49 23.11
C PRO A 210 -19.11 5.66 24.29
N ARG A 211 -18.34 4.63 24.63
CA ARG A 211 -17.40 4.60 25.76
C ARG A 211 -15.96 4.23 25.40
N LEU A 212 -15.62 4.18 24.12
CA LEU A 212 -14.29 3.75 23.65
C LEU A 212 -13.19 4.73 24.02
N SER A 213 -12.20 4.27 24.78
CA SER A 213 -10.97 5.01 25.06
C SER A 213 -10.01 4.99 23.86
N LYS A 214 -9.08 5.96 23.83
CA LYS A 214 -8.00 6.00 22.83
C LYS A 214 -7.13 4.72 22.84
N GLY A 215 -7.01 4.05 23.99
CA GLY A 215 -6.26 2.81 24.12
C GLY A 215 -6.95 1.64 23.45
N GLU A 216 -8.26 1.49 23.70
CA GLU A 216 -9.11 0.46 23.08
C GLU A 216 -9.20 0.64 21.56
N ILE A 217 -9.37 1.88 21.07
CA ILE A 217 -9.36 2.15 19.62
C ILE A 217 -8.04 1.67 18.99
N ARG A 218 -6.90 1.90 19.64
CA ARG A 218 -5.59 1.42 19.17
C ARG A 218 -5.49 -0.10 19.20
N PHE A 219 -6.06 -0.74 20.21
CA PHE A 219 -6.14 -2.20 20.30
C PHE A 219 -6.99 -2.78 19.16
N VAL A 220 -8.19 -2.23 18.93
CA VAL A 220 -9.08 -2.66 17.84
C VAL A 220 -8.41 -2.48 16.47
N LYS A 221 -7.78 -1.32 16.22
CA LYS A 221 -7.03 -1.08 14.98
C LYS A 221 -5.92 -2.12 14.77
N LEU A 222 -5.18 -2.46 15.83
CA LEU A 222 -4.16 -3.50 15.78
C LEU A 222 -4.77 -4.89 15.51
N ALA A 223 -5.87 -5.22 16.16
CA ALA A 223 -6.55 -6.50 16.04
C ALA A 223 -7.07 -6.72 14.60
N LEU A 224 -7.67 -5.68 14.01
CA LEU A 224 -8.11 -5.66 12.62
C LEU A 224 -6.95 -5.81 11.64
N VAL A 225 -5.82 -5.12 11.87
CA VAL A 225 -4.63 -5.24 11.02
C VAL A 225 -4.00 -6.62 11.12
N THR A 226 -4.01 -7.21 12.32
CA THR A 226 -3.61 -8.60 12.53
C THR A 226 -4.55 -9.54 11.76
N ALA A 227 -5.86 -9.29 11.78
CA ALA A 227 -6.81 -10.09 11.02
C ALA A 227 -6.52 -10.05 9.52
N LYS A 228 -6.25 -8.87 8.98
CA LYS A 228 -5.85 -8.67 7.58
C LYS A 228 -4.52 -9.33 7.28
N GLN A 229 -3.57 -9.31 8.20
CA GLN A 229 -2.29 -10.01 8.06
C GLN A 229 -2.49 -11.52 7.90
N VAL A 230 -3.32 -12.15 8.73
CA VAL A 230 -3.59 -13.60 8.63
C VAL A 230 -4.27 -13.91 7.29
N ILE A 231 -5.31 -13.16 6.91
CA ILE A 231 -5.94 -13.30 5.58
C ILE A 231 -4.90 -13.21 4.46
N LEU A 232 -3.99 -12.23 4.52
CA LEU A 232 -2.99 -12.00 3.49
C LEU A 232 -1.91 -13.08 3.43
N ARG A 233 -1.63 -13.80 4.52
CA ARG A 233 -0.73 -14.98 4.51
C ARG A 233 -1.31 -16.08 3.61
N HIS A 234 -2.61 -16.33 3.70
CA HIS A 234 -3.32 -17.33 2.88
C HIS A 234 -3.86 -16.76 1.56
N ARG A 235 -3.42 -15.58 1.11
CA ARG A 235 -4.06 -14.91 -0.03
C ARG A 235 -4.00 -15.68 -1.34
N ARG A 236 -2.98 -16.53 -1.56
CA ARG A 236 -2.81 -17.33 -2.79
C ARG A 236 -3.15 -18.81 -2.61
N GLN A 237 -3.71 -19.17 -1.46
CA GLN A 237 -4.07 -20.54 -1.13
C GLN A 237 -5.59 -20.68 -1.14
N ALA A 238 -6.09 -21.89 -1.36
CA ALA A 238 -7.52 -22.19 -1.21
C ALA A 238 -7.93 -22.18 0.28
N ASP A 239 -6.99 -22.48 1.16
CA ASP A 239 -7.20 -22.56 2.60
C ASP A 239 -7.66 -21.21 3.18
N SER A 240 -8.60 -21.30 4.10
CA SER A 240 -9.16 -20.14 4.78
C SER A 240 -8.47 -19.91 6.12
N PRO A 241 -8.19 -18.65 6.48
CA PRO A 241 -7.60 -18.32 7.77
C PRO A 241 -8.51 -18.76 8.91
N THR A 242 -7.92 -19.19 10.02
CA THR A 242 -8.67 -19.61 11.21
C THR A 242 -8.64 -18.55 12.30
N PHE A 243 -9.68 -18.53 13.14
CA PHE A 243 -9.70 -17.65 14.32
C PHE A 243 -8.55 -17.97 15.28
N GLN A 244 -8.18 -19.24 15.43
CA GLN A 244 -7.07 -19.65 16.30
C GLN A 244 -5.75 -19.04 15.84
N GLU A 245 -5.44 -19.05 14.54
CA GLU A 245 -4.24 -18.40 13.99
C GLU A 245 -4.21 -16.89 14.27
N TRP A 246 -5.37 -16.24 14.13
CA TRP A 246 -5.51 -14.82 14.46
C TRP A 246 -5.31 -14.57 15.95
N PHE A 247 -5.94 -15.36 16.81
CA PHE A 247 -5.85 -15.26 18.26
C PHE A 247 -4.40 -15.46 18.74
N LEU A 248 -3.70 -16.47 18.22
CA LEU A 248 -2.29 -16.69 18.51
C LEU A 248 -1.42 -15.54 18.01
N THR A 249 -1.67 -15.02 16.80
CA THR A 249 -0.89 -13.89 16.26
C THR A 249 -1.08 -12.62 17.10
N ILE A 250 -2.30 -12.34 17.58
CA ILE A 250 -2.53 -11.17 18.44
C ILE A 250 -1.94 -11.39 19.85
N ALA A 251 -1.98 -12.61 20.38
CA ALA A 251 -1.32 -12.96 21.65
C ALA A 251 0.20 -12.79 21.58
N GLU A 252 0.85 -13.25 20.51
CA GLU A 252 2.27 -13.00 20.24
C GLU A 252 2.57 -11.50 20.13
N THR A 253 1.68 -10.73 19.52
CA THR A 253 1.85 -9.27 19.44
C THR A 253 1.73 -8.62 20.83
N ALA A 254 0.84 -9.13 21.67
CA ALA A 254 0.66 -8.70 23.06
C ALA A 254 1.93 -8.94 23.89
N THR A 255 2.53 -10.14 23.79
CA THR A 255 3.75 -10.48 24.53
C THR A 255 4.92 -9.58 24.14
N HIS A 256 5.14 -9.36 22.83
CA HIS A 256 6.16 -8.42 22.35
C HIS A 256 5.93 -7.00 22.88
N LYS A 257 4.68 -6.52 22.85
CA LYS A 257 4.34 -5.18 23.38
C LYS A 257 4.54 -5.07 24.87
N ARG A 258 4.20 -6.11 25.64
CA ARG A 258 4.42 -6.16 27.09
C ARG A 258 5.90 -6.00 27.42
N VAL A 259 6.77 -6.71 26.71
CA VAL A 259 8.24 -6.60 26.89
C VAL A 259 8.72 -5.18 26.57
N ILE A 260 8.30 -4.60 25.45
CA ILE A 260 8.69 -3.23 25.05
C ILE A 260 8.25 -2.19 26.08
N LEU A 261 7.02 -2.30 26.60
CA LEU A 261 6.48 -1.35 27.58
C LEU A 261 7.06 -1.56 28.97
N LYS A 262 7.45 -2.78 29.33
CA LYS A 262 8.25 -3.08 30.53
C LYS A 262 9.59 -2.37 30.50
N VAL A 263 10.33 -2.48 29.40
CA VAL A 263 11.62 -1.79 29.23
C VAL A 263 11.47 -0.27 29.30
N ARG A 264 10.29 0.27 28.95
CA ARG A 264 10.00 1.71 28.97
C ARG A 264 9.34 2.22 30.26
N ASN A 265 9.22 1.40 31.31
CA ASN A 265 8.50 1.71 32.55
C ASN A 265 7.06 2.23 32.32
N LYS A 266 6.32 1.59 31.39
CA LYS A 266 4.95 1.96 31.02
C LYS A 266 4.01 0.75 31.04
N LEU A 267 4.19 -0.16 31.99
CA LEU A 267 3.37 -1.38 32.11
C LEU A 267 1.91 -1.07 32.44
N ASP A 268 1.62 -0.02 33.19
CA ASP A 268 0.26 0.37 33.57
C ASP A 268 -0.61 0.68 32.33
N LEU A 269 0.01 1.23 31.28
CA LEU A 269 -0.64 1.47 29.99
C LEU A 269 -0.93 0.18 29.21
N PHE A 270 -0.12 -0.87 29.42
CA PHE A 270 -0.37 -2.17 28.81
C PHE A 270 -1.58 -2.84 29.48
N GLU A 271 -1.60 -2.90 30.81
CA GLU A 271 -2.69 -3.54 31.57
C GLU A 271 -4.03 -2.83 31.33
N LYS A 272 -4.05 -1.49 31.23
CA LYS A 272 -5.27 -0.73 30.92
C LYS A 272 -5.88 -1.07 29.55
N VAL A 273 -5.08 -1.50 28.58
CA VAL A 273 -5.51 -1.77 27.20
C VAL A 273 -5.71 -3.26 26.93
N TRP A 274 -4.93 -4.11 27.59
CA TRP A 274 -4.90 -5.55 27.33
C TRP A 274 -5.54 -6.41 28.43
N SER A 275 -5.93 -5.83 29.56
CA SER A 275 -6.59 -6.59 30.65
C SER A 275 -7.81 -7.36 30.19
N GLY A 276 -8.69 -6.77 29.38
CA GLY A 276 -9.85 -7.49 28.81
C GLY A 276 -9.44 -8.70 27.96
N PHE A 277 -8.42 -8.54 27.11
CA PHE A 277 -7.86 -9.62 26.30
C PHE A 277 -7.20 -10.71 27.17
N LEU A 278 -6.42 -10.34 28.18
CA LEU A 278 -5.71 -11.27 29.06
C LEU A 278 -6.64 -12.04 30.00
N SER A 279 -7.74 -11.41 30.45
CA SER A 279 -8.78 -12.07 31.24
C SER A 279 -9.56 -13.11 30.44
N SER A 280 -9.69 -12.93 29.12
CA SER A 280 -10.31 -13.92 28.22
C SER A 280 -9.43 -15.17 27.98
N ASN A 281 -8.14 -15.11 28.35
CA ASN A 281 -7.17 -16.20 28.20
C ASN A 281 -7.39 -17.36 29.21
N GLY A 282 -8.46 -17.29 30.02
CA GLY A 282 -8.78 -18.23 31.10
C GLY A 282 -9.88 -19.26 30.81
N SER A 283 -10.52 -19.28 29.63
CA SER A 283 -11.51 -20.32 29.29
C SER A 283 -11.70 -20.47 27.78
N PRO A 284 -11.17 -21.52 27.15
CA PRO A 284 -11.80 -22.07 25.96
C PRO A 284 -12.96 -22.94 26.44
N SER A 285 -14.18 -22.44 26.30
CA SER A 285 -15.38 -23.29 26.22
C SER A 285 -15.61 -23.72 24.79
#